data_AF-A0A3A9AGF3-F1
#
_entry.id   AF-A0A3A9AGF3-F1
#
_cell.length_a   1.000
_cell.length_b   1.000
_cell.length_c   1.000
_cell.angle_alpha   90.00
_cell.angle_beta   90.00
_cell.angle_gamma   90.00
#
_symmetry.space_group_name_H-M   'P 1'
#
loop_
_entity.id
_entity.type
_entity.pdbx_description
1 polymer ?
#
loop_
_entity_poly.entity_id
_entity_poly.type
_entity_poly.pdbx_seq_one_letter_code
_entity_poly.pdbx_strand_id
1 'polypeptide(L)'
;MTNAYSAVLQSDILNTYYADNAKKLHKTVDRILCKFGGLSGKDTDDFYSLANEVFADVIKRYDYKQPFDGFLYSCLSNKIMSEITKRNREKRKADRMAVSLDVFKGEEEELSLLDFLPSDFDTFEEAAKRQESGKYQDKVERYISKLSNRQVNILNLLIDSYEPYEIRKILEISPKEYADSMQIMRSYENVRILF
;
A
#
# COMPACT_ATOMS: atom_id res chain seq x y z
N MET A 1 20.19 42.20 13.64
CA MET A 1 20.32 41.85 12.21
C MET A 1 19.00 42.17 11.53
N THR A 2 18.99 42.84 10.38
CA THR A 2 17.72 43.11 9.66
C THR A 2 17.20 41.80 9.03
N ASN A 3 15.89 41.70 8.83
CA ASN A 3 15.20 40.51 8.29
C ASN A 3 15.83 40.01 6.96
N ALA A 4 16.27 40.93 6.10
CA ALA A 4 16.91 40.61 4.82
C ALA A 4 18.26 39.86 4.96
N TYR A 5 19.13 40.23 5.91
CA TYR A 5 20.40 39.51 6.14
C TYR A 5 20.16 38.09 6.66
N SER A 6 19.12 37.90 7.46
CA SER A 6 18.74 36.58 7.98
C SER A 6 18.31 35.64 6.85
N ALA A 7 17.50 36.15 5.92
CA ALA A 7 17.01 35.38 4.77
C ALA A 7 18.15 34.95 3.82
N VAL A 8 19.11 35.85 3.56
CA VAL A 8 20.30 35.53 2.72
C VAL A 8 21.13 34.42 3.38
N LEU A 9 21.41 34.53 4.69
CA LEU A 9 22.16 33.50 5.42
C LEU A 9 21.44 32.14 5.46
N GLN A 10 20.11 32.13 5.58
CA GLN A 10 19.33 30.89 5.51
C GLN A 10 19.40 30.25 4.12
N SER A 11 19.35 31.06 3.06
CA SER A 11 19.51 30.60 1.68
C SER A 11 20.89 29.96 1.46
N ASP A 12 21.96 30.56 1.98
CA ASP A 12 23.31 30.02 1.87
C ASP A 12 23.46 28.68 2.60
N ILE A 13 22.87 28.57 3.79
CA ILE A 13 22.84 27.33 4.57
C ILE A 13 22.08 26.24 3.81
N LEU A 14 20.91 26.57 3.23
CA LEU A 14 20.09 25.63 2.48
C LEU A 14 20.86 25.10 1.25
N ASN A 15 21.44 26.00 0.46
CA ASN A 15 22.23 25.63 -0.72
C ASN A 15 23.40 24.71 -0.35
N THR A 16 24.10 25.02 0.74
CA THR A 16 25.24 24.22 1.22
C THR A 16 24.83 22.80 1.62
N TYR A 17 23.68 22.64 2.28
CA TYR A 17 23.26 21.34 2.79
C TYR A 17 22.53 20.48 1.76
N TYR A 18 21.80 21.11 0.83
CA TYR A 18 21.01 20.43 -0.20
C TYR A 18 21.70 20.30 -1.56
N ALA A 19 22.87 20.90 -1.75
CA ALA A 19 23.72 20.66 -2.92
C ALA A 19 24.02 19.16 -3.10
N ASP A 20 24.16 18.75 -4.37
CA ASP A 20 24.44 17.37 -4.78
C ASP A 20 23.46 16.35 -4.15
N ASN A 21 22.16 16.64 -4.21
CA ASN A 21 21.12 15.80 -3.62
C ASN A 21 21.31 15.58 -2.11
N ALA A 22 21.49 16.68 -1.38
CA ALA A 22 21.67 16.70 0.07
C ALA A 22 22.86 15.89 0.61
N LYS A 23 23.93 15.76 -0.18
CA LYS A 23 25.12 14.97 0.15
C LYS A 23 25.75 15.34 1.50
N LYS A 24 25.76 16.63 1.85
CA LYS A 24 26.29 17.09 3.15
C LYS A 24 25.41 16.63 4.32
N LEU A 25 24.09 16.72 4.17
CA LEU A 25 23.14 16.26 5.17
C LEU A 25 23.26 14.74 5.35
N HIS A 26 23.25 13.97 4.25
CA HIS A 26 23.36 12.51 4.28
C HIS A 26 24.66 12.06 4.94
N LYS A 27 25.81 12.65 4.58
CA LYS A 27 27.10 12.38 5.26
C LYS A 27 27.06 12.63 6.76
N THR A 28 26.32 13.65 7.21
CA THR A 28 26.18 13.96 8.63
C THR A 28 25.36 12.89 9.33
N VAL A 29 24.27 12.45 8.69
CA VAL A 29 23.40 11.36 9.16
C VAL A 29 24.18 10.04 9.22
N ASP A 30 24.89 9.68 8.15
CA ASP A 30 25.74 8.47 8.09
C ASP A 30 26.75 8.43 9.24
N ARG A 31 27.45 9.54 9.46
CA ARG A 31 28.43 9.66 10.55
C ARG A 31 27.79 9.46 11.93
N ILE A 32 26.54 9.88 12.12
CA ILE A 32 25.81 9.64 13.37
C ILE A 32 25.48 8.14 13.47
N LEU A 33 24.90 7.57 12.41
CA LEU A 33 24.44 6.18 12.37
C LEU A 33 25.58 5.15 12.50
N CYS A 34 26.74 5.41 11.90
CA CYS A 34 27.91 4.53 12.02
C CYS A 34 28.34 4.30 13.48
N LYS A 35 28.08 5.25 14.39
CA LYS A 35 28.39 5.08 15.81
C LYS A 35 27.50 4.06 16.53
N PHE A 36 26.39 3.64 15.91
CA PHE A 36 25.37 2.77 16.49
C PHE A 36 25.31 1.37 15.87
N GLY A 37 26.41 0.93 15.24
CA GLY A 37 26.50 -0.40 14.62
C GLY A 37 26.19 -0.43 13.12
N GLY A 38 26.01 0.74 12.49
CA GLY A 38 25.66 0.86 11.07
C GLY A 38 24.21 0.49 10.78
N LEU A 39 23.74 0.86 9.59
CA LEU A 39 22.42 0.46 9.09
C LEU A 39 22.57 -0.57 7.97
N SER A 40 21.62 -1.50 7.89
CA SER A 40 21.31 -2.15 6.61
C SER A 40 20.91 -1.04 5.63
N GLY A 41 21.40 -1.06 4.39
CA GLY A 41 21.10 -0.01 3.39
C GLY A 41 19.60 0.18 3.09
N LYS A 42 18.71 -0.66 3.63
CA LYS A 42 17.25 -0.50 3.57
C LYS A 42 16.69 0.47 4.63
N ASP A 43 17.40 0.68 5.74
CA ASP A 43 16.92 1.51 6.86
C ASP A 43 17.42 2.97 6.75
N THR A 44 18.35 3.29 5.84
CA THR A 44 18.99 4.62 5.73
C THR A 44 18.06 5.72 5.23
N ASP A 45 17.17 5.40 4.29
CA ASP A 45 16.32 6.39 3.61
C ASP A 45 15.30 7.04 4.57
N ASP A 46 14.83 6.27 5.55
CA ASP A 46 13.97 6.78 6.61
C ASP A 46 14.69 7.84 7.46
N PHE A 47 15.98 7.63 7.76
CA PHE A 47 16.76 8.59 8.55
C PHE A 47 17.13 9.84 7.74
N TYR A 48 17.26 9.74 6.41
CA TYR A 48 17.39 10.92 5.56
C TYR A 48 16.09 11.73 5.53
N SER A 49 14.94 11.07 5.45
CA SER A 49 13.62 11.71 5.53
C SER A 49 13.43 12.42 6.88
N LEU A 50 13.77 11.73 7.98
CA LEU A 50 13.78 12.31 9.32
C LEU A 50 14.73 13.50 9.45
N ALA A 51 15.91 13.42 8.83
CA ALA A 51 16.87 14.50 8.84
C ALA A 51 16.36 15.75 8.11
N ASN A 52 15.61 15.57 7.01
CA ASN A 52 14.96 16.67 6.29
C ASN A 52 13.89 17.37 7.16
N GLU A 53 13.08 16.62 7.90
CA GLU A 53 12.12 17.18 8.86
C GLU A 53 12.83 18.02 9.92
N VAL A 54 13.88 17.46 10.54
CA VAL A 54 14.67 18.16 11.56
C VAL A 54 15.33 19.40 10.99
N PHE A 55 15.88 19.33 9.78
CA PHE A 55 16.51 20.47 9.13
C PHE A 55 15.51 21.62 8.93
N ALA A 56 14.31 21.31 8.42
CA ALA A 56 13.27 22.30 8.17
C ALA A 56 12.77 22.99 9.45
N ASP A 57 12.79 22.30 10.60
CA ASP A 57 12.53 22.92 11.91
C ASP A 57 13.72 23.76 12.40
N VAL A 58 14.93 23.19 12.31
CA VAL A 58 16.18 23.80 12.80
C VAL A 58 16.48 25.12 12.09
N ILE A 59 16.25 25.21 10.77
CA ILE A 59 16.50 26.44 10.01
C ILE A 59 15.56 27.58 10.42
N LYS A 60 14.32 27.28 10.83
CA LYS A 60 13.33 28.28 11.26
C LYS A 60 13.66 28.86 12.63
N ARG A 61 14.18 28.04 13.53
CA ARG A 61 14.47 28.42 14.93
C ARG A 61 15.91 28.89 15.18
N TYR A 62 16.75 28.89 14.15
CA TYR A 62 18.16 29.21 14.27
C TYR A 62 18.37 30.69 14.59
N ASP A 63 19.08 30.97 15.69
CA ASP A 63 19.26 32.33 16.24
C ASP A 63 20.65 32.93 15.99
N TYR A 64 21.47 32.27 15.15
CA TYR A 64 22.81 32.68 14.74
C TYR A 64 23.83 32.87 15.88
N LYS A 65 23.54 32.43 17.11
CA LYS A 65 24.48 32.58 18.24
C LYS A 65 25.65 31.61 18.20
N GLN A 66 25.48 30.49 17.50
CA GLN A 66 26.47 29.41 17.41
C GLN A 66 26.53 28.88 15.97
N PRO A 67 27.61 28.20 15.56
CA PRO A 67 27.71 27.63 14.22
C PRO A 67 26.55 26.66 13.91
N PHE A 68 25.93 26.85 12.74
CA PHE A 68 24.79 26.04 12.30
C PHE A 68 25.12 24.55 12.24
N ASP A 69 26.28 24.17 11.73
CA ASP A 69 26.70 22.77 11.59
C ASP A 69 26.71 22.05 12.95
N GLY A 70 27.21 22.70 14.00
CA GLY A 70 27.22 22.14 15.35
C GLY A 70 25.81 22.04 15.94
N PHE A 71 24.99 23.08 15.75
CA PHE A 71 23.60 23.07 16.20
C PHE A 71 22.79 21.96 15.55
N LEU A 72 22.86 21.87 14.22
CA LEU A 72 22.17 20.86 13.43
C LEU A 72 22.64 19.46 13.82
N TYR A 73 23.95 19.25 14.01
CA TYR A 73 24.48 17.96 14.45
C TYR A 73 23.86 17.49 15.77
N SER A 74 23.78 18.36 16.78
CA SER A 74 23.15 18.03 18.06
C SER A 74 21.66 17.69 17.90
N CYS A 75 20.94 18.45 17.08
CA CYS A 75 19.52 18.21 16.83
C CYS A 75 19.26 16.88 16.12
N LEU A 76 20.02 16.61 15.05
CA LEU A 76 19.97 15.36 14.30
C LEU A 76 20.33 14.18 15.19
N SER A 77 21.44 14.27 15.93
CA SER A 77 21.90 13.21 16.82
C SER A 77 20.81 12.82 17.83
N ASN A 78 20.18 13.80 18.48
CA ASN A 78 19.13 13.54 19.47
C ASN A 78 17.88 12.90 18.85
N LYS A 79 17.43 13.41 17.69
CA LYS A 79 16.24 12.87 17.01
C LYS A 79 16.49 11.44 16.49
N ILE A 80 17.65 11.20 15.87
CA ILE A 80 18.04 9.88 15.37
C ILE A 80 18.14 8.87 16.53
N MET A 81 18.78 9.23 17.64
CA MET A 81 18.84 8.36 18.83
C MET A 81 17.45 8.03 19.38
N SER A 82 16.55 9.02 19.41
CA SER A 82 15.17 8.84 19.87
C SER A 82 14.41 7.86 18.97
N GLU A 83 14.58 7.99 17.64
CA GLU A 83 13.94 7.12 16.66
C GLU A 83 14.49 5.69 16.72
N ILE A 84 15.81 5.51 16.82
CA ILE A 84 16.44 4.19 17.03
C ILE A 84 15.90 3.54 18.30
N THR A 85 15.82 4.29 19.40
CA THR A 85 15.30 3.78 20.67
C THR A 85 13.83 3.37 20.56
N LYS A 86 13.01 4.16 19.87
CA LYS A 86 11.60 3.86 19.60
C LYS A 86 11.45 2.58 18.78
N ARG A 87 12.15 2.46 17.64
CA ARG A 87 12.15 1.26 16.79
C ARG A 87 12.59 0.02 17.55
N ASN A 88 13.65 0.12 18.36
CA ASN A 88 14.11 -1.00 19.19
C ASN A 88 13.11 -1.37 20.29
N ARG A 89 12.35 -0.41 20.83
CA ARG A 89 11.28 -0.70 21.78
C ARG A 89 10.09 -1.37 21.11
N GLU A 90 9.73 -0.96 19.90
CA GLU A 90 8.66 -1.57 19.12
C GLU A 90 9.02 -3.00 18.72
N LYS A 91 10.24 -3.25 18.25
CA LYS A 91 10.76 -4.60 18.00
C LYS A 91 10.63 -5.48 19.26
N ARG A 92 11.11 -5.02 20.42
CA ARG A 92 10.96 -5.77 21.69
C ARG A 92 9.50 -6.04 22.10
N LYS A 93 8.57 -5.15 21.78
CA LYS A 93 7.14 -5.38 22.04
C LYS A 93 6.59 -6.46 21.11
N ALA A 94 6.91 -6.37 19.83
CA ALA A 94 6.55 -7.40 18.85
C ALA A 94 7.14 -8.75 19.26
N ASP A 95 8.44 -8.81 19.57
CA ASP A 95 9.13 -10.04 19.99
C ASP A 95 8.54 -10.64 21.27
N ARG A 96 8.11 -9.80 22.23
CA ARG A 96 7.46 -10.27 23.47
C ARG A 96 6.04 -10.79 23.24
N MET A 97 5.34 -10.24 22.26
CA MET A 97 3.96 -10.61 21.94
C MET A 97 3.86 -11.73 20.89
N ALA A 98 4.94 -11.98 20.14
CA ALA A 98 5.03 -13.04 19.17
C ALA A 98 5.53 -14.33 19.83
N VAL A 99 5.01 -15.45 19.36
CA VAL A 99 5.53 -16.79 19.64
C VAL A 99 5.96 -17.37 18.30
N SER A 100 7.11 -18.04 18.25
CA SER A 100 7.52 -18.73 17.02
C SER A 100 6.53 -19.84 16.70
N LEU A 101 6.16 -19.96 15.42
CA LEU A 101 5.28 -21.03 14.96
C LEU A 101 5.95 -22.40 15.03
N ASP A 102 7.29 -22.42 15.03
CA ASP A 102 8.12 -23.62 15.14
C ASP A 102 8.34 -24.07 16.60
N VAL A 103 7.62 -23.48 17.57
CA VAL A 103 7.70 -23.95 18.97
C VAL A 103 7.02 -25.32 19.05
N PHE A 104 7.79 -26.33 19.44
CA PHE A 104 7.29 -27.68 19.71
C PHE A 104 6.65 -27.75 21.10
N LYS A 105 5.60 -28.56 21.23
CA LYS A 105 4.91 -28.80 22.50
C LYS A 105 5.23 -30.20 23.02
N GLY A 106 6.31 -30.33 23.80
CA GLY A 106 6.69 -31.59 24.47
C GLY A 106 8.14 -32.00 24.22
N GLU A 107 8.59 -33.09 24.85
CA GLU A 107 9.92 -33.69 24.66
C GLU A 107 10.01 -34.54 23.38
N GLU A 108 8.87 -34.87 22.76
CA GLU A 108 8.80 -35.61 21.50
C GLU A 108 8.51 -34.63 20.35
N GLU A 109 9.44 -34.55 19.40
CA GLU A 109 9.54 -33.59 18.29
C GLU A 109 8.43 -33.67 17.22
N GLU A 110 7.20 -34.10 17.54
CA GLU A 110 6.26 -34.48 16.48
C GLU A 110 5.34 -33.37 15.98
N LEU A 111 5.05 -32.32 16.76
CA LEU A 111 4.09 -31.29 16.35
C LEU A 111 4.48 -29.88 16.81
N SER A 112 4.52 -28.95 15.85
CA SER A 112 4.78 -27.52 16.03
C SER A 112 3.49 -26.74 16.29
N LEU A 113 3.58 -25.52 16.84
CA LEU A 113 2.41 -24.65 16.99
C LEU A 113 1.69 -24.38 15.65
N LEU A 114 2.44 -24.36 14.54
CA LEU A 114 1.88 -24.19 13.19
C LEU A 114 0.85 -25.29 12.86
N ASP A 115 1.10 -26.52 13.30
CA ASP A 115 0.24 -27.67 13.00
C ASP A 115 -1.12 -27.62 13.72
N PHE A 116 -1.22 -26.79 14.77
CA PHE A 116 -2.44 -26.61 15.55
C PHE A 116 -3.21 -25.34 15.22
N LEU A 117 -2.67 -24.45 14.38
CA LEU A 117 -3.36 -23.22 14.01
C LEU A 117 -4.36 -23.51 12.88
N PRO A 118 -5.68 -23.51 13.15
CA PRO A 118 -6.65 -23.66 12.08
C PRO A 118 -6.61 -22.43 11.16
N SER A 119 -6.78 -22.68 9.87
CA SER A 119 -7.08 -21.62 8.89
C SER A 119 -8.36 -20.88 9.29
N ASP A 120 -8.45 -19.59 8.95
CA ASP A 120 -9.64 -18.78 9.16
C ASP A 120 -10.74 -19.06 8.13
N PHE A 121 -10.43 -19.83 7.08
CA PHE A 121 -11.39 -20.31 6.09
C PHE A 121 -11.19 -21.79 5.76
N ASP A 122 -12.29 -22.45 5.39
CA ASP A 122 -12.31 -23.83 4.91
C ASP A 122 -12.23 -23.87 3.37
N THR A 123 -11.17 -24.46 2.84
CA THR A 123 -10.92 -24.58 1.39
C THR A 123 -12.00 -25.39 0.68
N PHE A 124 -12.55 -26.42 1.32
CA PHE A 124 -13.61 -27.24 0.76
C PHE A 124 -14.93 -26.47 0.72
N GLU A 125 -15.27 -25.74 1.78
CA GLU A 125 -16.46 -24.87 1.80
C GLU A 125 -16.37 -23.77 0.73
N GLU A 126 -15.24 -23.09 0.62
CA GLU A 126 -15.01 -22.06 -0.41
C GLU A 126 -15.07 -22.62 -1.83
N ALA A 127 -14.55 -23.84 -2.05
CA ALA A 127 -14.68 -24.53 -3.33
C ALA A 127 -16.13 -24.97 -3.59
N ALA A 128 -16.86 -25.41 -2.57
CA ALA A 128 -18.25 -25.87 -2.66
C ALA A 128 -19.24 -24.71 -2.85
N LYS A 129 -18.96 -23.49 -2.37
CA LYS A 129 -19.73 -22.28 -2.71
C LYS A 129 -19.82 -22.04 -4.22
N ARG A 130 -18.77 -22.43 -4.98
CA ARG A 130 -18.80 -22.41 -6.45
C ARG A 130 -19.65 -23.52 -7.06
N GLN A 131 -20.03 -24.56 -6.32
CA GLN A 131 -20.87 -25.67 -6.78
C GLN A 131 -22.33 -25.60 -6.29
N GLU A 132 -22.62 -24.92 -5.17
CA GLU A 132 -24.00 -24.46 -4.85
C GLU A 132 -24.57 -23.54 -5.95
N SER A 133 -23.69 -23.02 -6.82
CA SER A 133 -24.03 -22.44 -8.11
C SER A 133 -24.91 -23.32 -8.98
N GLY A 134 -25.06 -24.64 -8.78
CA GLY A 134 -25.92 -25.47 -9.62
C GLY A 134 -27.38 -24.98 -9.74
N LYS A 135 -27.94 -24.35 -8.69
CA LYS A 135 -29.26 -23.69 -8.74
C LYS A 135 -29.24 -22.35 -9.49
N TYR A 136 -28.17 -21.57 -9.32
CA TYR A 136 -27.96 -20.33 -10.06
C TYR A 136 -27.67 -20.61 -11.54
N GLN A 137 -26.97 -21.70 -11.83
CA GLN A 137 -26.63 -22.20 -13.15
C GLN A 137 -27.90 -22.59 -13.91
N ASP A 138 -28.84 -23.33 -13.30
CA ASP A 138 -30.13 -23.65 -13.96
C ASP A 138 -30.95 -22.38 -14.27
N LYS A 139 -31.03 -21.42 -13.34
CA LYS A 139 -31.74 -20.14 -13.59
C LYS A 139 -31.06 -19.30 -14.68
N VAL A 140 -29.74 -19.23 -14.67
CA VAL A 140 -28.93 -18.48 -15.65
C VAL A 140 -29.01 -19.14 -17.02
N GLU A 141 -28.91 -20.47 -17.12
CA GLU A 141 -29.06 -21.23 -18.38
C GLU A 141 -30.45 -21.00 -18.98
N ARG A 142 -31.51 -21.05 -18.16
CA ARG A 142 -32.88 -20.74 -18.59
C ARG A 142 -33.02 -19.31 -19.09
N TYR A 143 -32.42 -18.34 -18.41
CA TYR A 143 -32.41 -16.94 -18.85
C TYR A 143 -31.67 -16.78 -20.19
N ILE A 144 -30.47 -17.35 -20.31
CA ILE A 144 -29.66 -17.29 -21.53
C ILE A 144 -30.39 -17.93 -22.72
N SER A 145 -31.13 -19.03 -22.51
CA SER A 145 -31.89 -19.70 -23.58
C SER A 145 -33.01 -18.85 -24.19
N LYS A 146 -33.48 -17.79 -23.50
CA LYS A 146 -34.46 -16.84 -24.03
C LYS A 146 -33.84 -15.68 -24.81
N LEU A 147 -32.53 -15.53 -24.75
CA LEU A 147 -31.82 -14.46 -25.44
C LEU A 147 -31.44 -14.90 -26.87
N SER A 148 -31.52 -13.96 -27.80
CA SER A 148 -30.93 -14.12 -29.12
C SER A 148 -29.39 -14.15 -29.04
N ASN A 149 -28.73 -14.75 -30.04
CA ASN A 149 -27.26 -14.77 -30.13
C ASN A 149 -26.64 -13.37 -29.99
N ARG A 150 -27.29 -12.34 -30.55
CA ARG A 150 -26.83 -10.96 -30.42
C ARG A 150 -26.85 -10.47 -28.97
N GLN A 151 -27.93 -10.76 -28.23
CA GLN A 151 -28.06 -10.38 -26.82
C GLN A 151 -27.11 -11.18 -25.92
N VAL A 152 -26.87 -12.45 -26.22
CA VAL A 152 -25.85 -13.26 -25.53
C VAL A 152 -24.46 -12.68 -25.74
N ASN A 153 -24.12 -12.27 -26.97
CA ASN A 153 -22.84 -11.62 -27.25
C ASN A 153 -22.70 -10.28 -26.51
N ILE A 154 -23.76 -9.47 -26.45
CA ILE A 154 -23.78 -8.24 -25.62
C ILE A 154 -23.55 -8.59 -24.15
N LEU A 155 -24.22 -9.61 -23.62
CA LEU A 155 -24.08 -10.04 -22.21
C LEU A 155 -22.66 -10.49 -21.90
N ASN A 156 -22.05 -11.30 -22.76
CA ASN A 156 -20.67 -11.78 -22.58
C ASN A 156 -19.68 -10.61 -22.55
N LEU A 157 -19.82 -9.65 -23.46
CA LEU A 157 -18.96 -8.46 -23.46
C LEU A 157 -19.19 -7.57 -22.23
N LEU A 158 -20.40 -7.52 -21.67
CA LEU A 158 -20.66 -6.82 -20.41
C LEU A 158 -20.00 -7.54 -19.22
N ILE A 159 -19.98 -8.88 -19.20
CA ILE A 159 -19.28 -9.69 -18.19
C ILE A 159 -17.78 -9.41 -18.24
N ASP A 160 -17.22 -9.30 -19.45
CA ASP A 160 -15.83 -8.93 -19.71
C ASP A 160 -15.54 -7.43 -19.48
N SER A 161 -16.50 -6.67 -18.93
CA SER A 161 -16.37 -5.25 -18.55
C SER A 161 -16.13 -4.28 -19.71
N TYR A 162 -16.61 -4.60 -20.91
CA TYR A 162 -16.57 -3.66 -22.05
C TYR A 162 -17.62 -2.56 -21.90
N GLU A 163 -17.25 -1.35 -22.32
CA GLU A 163 -18.15 -0.19 -22.28
C GLU A 163 -19.17 -0.23 -23.45
N PRO A 164 -20.38 0.34 -23.29
CA PRO A 164 -21.43 0.29 -24.32
C PRO A 164 -21.01 0.79 -25.70
N TYR A 165 -20.06 1.74 -25.79
CA TYR A 165 -19.53 2.19 -27.08
C TYR A 165 -18.60 1.16 -27.73
N GLU A 166 -17.86 0.39 -26.94
CA GLU A 166 -16.96 -0.67 -27.39
C GLU A 166 -17.75 -1.86 -27.89
N ILE A 167 -18.77 -2.27 -27.12
CA ILE A 167 -19.67 -3.35 -27.51
C ILE A 167 -20.35 -3.05 -28.84
N ARG A 168 -20.86 -1.82 -29.02
CA ARG A 168 -21.48 -1.39 -30.29
C ARG A 168 -20.50 -1.45 -31.46
N LYS A 169 -19.24 -1.08 -31.22
CA LYS A 169 -18.17 -1.11 -32.24
C LYS A 169 -17.76 -2.55 -32.58
N ILE A 170 -17.62 -3.42 -31.59
CA ILE A 170 -17.23 -4.83 -31.76
C ILE A 170 -18.31 -5.62 -32.49
N LEU A 171 -19.58 -5.40 -32.14
CA LEU A 171 -20.72 -6.11 -32.72
C LEU A 171 -21.27 -5.42 -33.98
N GLU A 172 -20.70 -4.28 -34.38
CA GLU A 172 -21.13 -3.47 -35.53
C GLU A 172 -22.63 -3.14 -35.50
N ILE A 173 -23.16 -2.82 -34.31
CA ILE A 173 -24.58 -2.52 -34.10
C ILE A 173 -24.82 -1.03 -33.82
N SER A 174 -25.97 -0.53 -34.28
CA SER A 174 -26.36 0.85 -34.03
C SER A 174 -26.69 1.10 -32.56
N PRO A 175 -26.62 2.37 -32.09
CA PRO A 175 -27.06 2.73 -30.74
C PRO A 175 -28.50 2.31 -30.42
N LYS A 176 -29.39 2.33 -31.42
CA LYS A 176 -30.78 1.93 -31.28
C LYS A 176 -30.91 0.43 -31.07
N GLU A 177 -30.25 -0.37 -31.89
CA GLU A 177 -30.28 -1.84 -31.76
C GLU A 177 -29.69 -2.33 -30.44
N TYR A 178 -28.64 -1.67 -29.96
CA TYR A 178 -28.10 -1.94 -28.63
C TYR A 178 -29.11 -1.62 -27.52
N ALA A 179 -29.75 -0.45 -27.58
CA ALA A 179 -30.76 -0.04 -26.60
C ALA A 179 -31.98 -0.99 -26.59
N ASP A 180 -32.46 -1.38 -27.77
CA ASP A 180 -33.57 -2.34 -27.91
C ASP A 180 -33.19 -3.72 -27.34
N SER A 181 -31.97 -4.20 -27.65
CA SER A 181 -31.45 -5.45 -27.07
C SER A 181 -31.33 -5.38 -25.55
N MET A 182 -30.87 -4.25 -25.00
CA MET A 182 -30.77 -4.04 -23.55
C MET A 182 -32.13 -3.96 -22.87
N GLN A 183 -33.14 -3.35 -23.50
CA GLN A 183 -34.51 -3.33 -22.97
C GLN A 183 -35.09 -4.74 -22.88
N ILE A 184 -34.88 -5.57 -23.90
CA ILE A 184 -35.36 -6.96 -23.89
C ILE A 184 -34.63 -7.78 -22.82
N MET A 185 -33.31 -7.67 -22.72
CA MET A 185 -32.54 -8.37 -21.69
C MET A 185 -32.99 -8.00 -20.27
N ARG A 186 -33.34 -6.72 -20.06
CA ARG A 186 -33.83 -6.19 -18.77
C ARG A 186 -35.35 -6.26 -18.59
N SER A 187 -36.08 -6.87 -19.53
CA SER A 187 -37.52 -6.99 -19.42
C SER A 187 -37.89 -7.84 -18.20
N TYR A 188 -39.00 -7.51 -17.55
CA TYR A 188 -39.45 -8.25 -16.36
C TYR A 188 -39.62 -9.75 -16.65
N GLU A 189 -40.08 -10.10 -17.85
CA GLU A 189 -40.26 -11.49 -18.29
C GLU A 189 -38.96 -12.31 -18.29
N ASN A 190 -37.84 -11.67 -18.59
CA ASN A 190 -36.53 -12.29 -18.61
C ASN A 190 -35.88 -12.24 -17.22
N VAL A 191 -35.88 -11.08 -16.57
CA VAL A 191 -35.23 -10.87 -15.27
C VAL A 191 -35.88 -11.69 -14.15
N ARG A 192 -37.20 -11.90 -14.16
CA ARG A 192 -37.89 -12.72 -13.14
C ARG A 192 -37.38 -14.16 -13.08
N ILE A 193 -36.78 -14.70 -14.13
CA ILE A 193 -36.25 -16.08 -14.13
C ILE A 193 -35.03 -16.22 -13.20
N LEU A 194 -34.31 -15.12 -12.99
CA LEU A 194 -33.12 -15.08 -12.14
C LEU A 194 -33.45 -15.04 -10.64
N PHE A 195 -34.71 -14.81 -10.26
CA PHE A 195 -35.18 -14.65 -8.88
C PHE A 195 -36.23 -15.71 -8.54
#